data_AF-A0A9D8CCB0-F1
#
_entry.id   AF-A0A9D8CCB0-F1
#
_cell.length_a   1.000
_cell.length_b   1.000
_cell.length_c   1.000
_cell.angle_alpha   90.00
_cell.angle_beta   90.00
_cell.angle_gamma   90.00
#
_symmetry.space_group_name_H-M   'P 1'
#
loop_
_entity.id
_entity.type
_entity.pdbx_description
1 polymer ?
#
loop_
_entity_poly.entity_id
_entity_poly.type
_entity_poly.pdbx_seq_one_letter_code
_entity_poly.pdbx_strand_id
1 'polypeptide(L)'
;PTALEPVWRAAGWALGAATAALGEKAAMACTVAVEAVIDRHYAEQLARLPAGESKLRKRIARFRAEEIAHGKTALDHGAEAAPGYGVLSAAIGAASRLAIALSTRI
;
A
#
# COMPACT_ATOMS: atom_id res chain seq x y z
N PRO A 1 7.52 -10.75 8.57
CA PRO A 1 8.35 -9.83 9.37
C PRO A 1 9.77 -9.80 8.82
N THR A 2 10.29 -8.60 8.58
CA THR A 2 11.61 -8.32 7.98
C THR A 2 12.48 -7.69 9.07
N ALA A 3 13.81 -7.76 8.97
CA ALA A 3 14.70 -7.09 9.91
C ALA A 3 14.53 -5.55 9.89
N LEU A 4 14.00 -5.02 8.79
CA LEU A 4 13.73 -3.59 8.58
C LEU A 4 12.37 -3.14 9.14
N GLU A 5 11.60 -4.04 9.79
CA GLU A 5 10.30 -3.72 10.38
C GLU A 5 10.30 -2.44 11.24
N PRO A 6 11.27 -2.18 12.14
CA PRO A 6 11.27 -0.95 12.93
C PRO A 6 11.39 0.32 12.07
N VAL A 7 12.17 0.23 10.99
CA VAL A 7 12.37 1.33 10.03
C VAL A 7 11.08 1.60 9.27
N TRP A 8 10.43 0.55 8.75
CA TRP A 8 9.18 0.68 8.00
C TRP A 8 8.03 1.16 8.85
N ARG A 9 7.99 0.78 10.12
CA ARG A 9 6.98 1.30 11.06
C ARG A 9 7.13 2.80 11.28
N ALA A 10 8.37 3.28 11.45
CA ALA A 10 8.65 4.71 11.56
C ALA A 10 8.34 5.46 10.25
N ALA A 11 8.74 4.90 9.10
CA ALA A 11 8.50 5.49 7.79
C ALA A 11 7.01 5.57 7.45
N GLY A 12 6.24 4.51 7.72
CA GLY A 12 4.79 4.48 7.51
C GLY A 12 4.06 5.51 8.37
N TRP A 13 4.44 5.64 9.65
CA TRP A 13 3.89 6.69 10.51
C TRP A 13 4.23 8.09 9.99
N ALA A 14 5.49 8.33 9.62
CA ALA A 14 5.92 9.64 9.12
C ALA A 14 5.23 10.02 7.82
N LEU A 15 5.06 9.06 6.91
CA LEU A 15 4.31 9.26 5.66
C LEU A 15 2.83 9.60 5.93
N GLY A 16 2.18 8.87 6.83
CA GLY A 16 0.81 9.16 7.23
C GLY A 16 0.66 10.54 7.88
N ALA A 17 1.55 10.89 8.81
CA ALA A 17 1.55 12.19 9.46
C ALA A 17 1.80 13.34 8.47
N ALA A 18 2.76 13.19 7.57
CA ALA A 18 3.09 14.20 6.56
C ALA A 18 1.91 14.42 5.59
N THR A 19 1.30 13.35 5.10
CA THR A 19 0.18 13.44 4.16
C THR A 19 -1.09 13.96 4.82
N ALA A 20 -1.34 13.61 6.09
CA ALA A 20 -2.41 14.21 6.88
C ALA A 20 -2.20 15.73 7.11
N ALA A 21 -0.95 16.15 7.36
CA ALA A 21 -0.62 17.58 7.49
C ALA A 21 -0.83 18.36 6.19
N LEU A 22 -0.69 17.72 5.03
CA LEU A 22 -1.01 18.29 3.71
C LEU A 22 -2.52 18.32 3.40
N GLY A 23 -3.34 17.69 4.25
CA GLY A 23 -4.80 17.70 4.18
C GLY A 23 -5.41 16.33 3.84
N GLU A 24 -6.72 16.23 4.05
CA GLU A 24 -7.49 14.98 3.90
C GLU A 24 -7.29 14.34 2.51
N LYS A 25 -7.35 15.12 1.43
CA LYS A 25 -7.22 14.57 0.07
C LYS A 25 -5.81 14.03 -0.20
N ALA A 26 -4.78 14.64 0.38
CA ALA A 26 -3.41 14.14 0.27
C ALA A 26 -3.21 12.83 1.06
N ALA A 27 -3.84 12.70 2.23
CA ALA A 27 -3.88 11.43 2.97
C ALA A 27 -4.61 10.34 2.16
N MET A 28 -5.74 10.66 1.52
CA MET A 28 -6.45 9.72 0.63
C MET A 28 -5.60 9.34 -0.59
N ALA A 29 -4.89 10.30 -1.20
CA ALA A 29 -3.96 10.04 -2.30
C ALA A 29 -2.81 9.11 -1.88
N CYS A 30 -2.31 9.25 -0.65
CA CYS A 30 -1.35 8.33 -0.06
C CYS A 30 -1.93 6.91 0.06
N THR A 31 -3.13 6.77 0.61
CA THR A 31 -3.82 5.47 0.70
C THR A 31 -3.97 4.83 -0.67
N VAL A 32 -4.52 5.53 -1.67
CA VAL A 32 -4.66 4.97 -3.03
C VAL A 32 -3.32 4.47 -3.59
N ALA A 33 -2.25 5.25 -3.42
CA ALA A 33 -0.93 4.91 -3.93
C ALA A 33 -0.30 3.71 -3.23
N VAL A 34 -0.43 3.62 -1.90
CA VAL A 34 0.07 2.48 -1.12
C VAL A 34 -0.73 1.23 -1.45
N GLU A 35 -2.06 1.30 -1.42
CA GLU A 35 -2.92 0.13 -1.64
C GLU A 35 -2.79 -0.44 -3.04
N ALA A 36 -2.61 0.40 -4.07
CA ALA A 36 -2.34 -0.08 -5.43
C ALA A 36 -1.03 -0.91 -5.52
N VAL A 37 -0.03 -0.58 -4.69
CA VAL A 37 1.21 -1.36 -4.63
C VAL A 37 1.02 -2.66 -3.84
N ILE A 38 0.26 -2.62 -2.73
CA ILE A 38 -0.03 -3.80 -1.91
C ILE A 38 -0.92 -4.78 -2.66
N ASP A 39 -1.94 -4.33 -3.39
CA ASP A 39 -2.80 -5.17 -4.24
C ASP A 39 -1.96 -5.99 -5.22
N ARG A 40 -1.08 -5.32 -5.98
CA ARG A 40 -0.18 -6.01 -6.92
C ARG A 40 0.73 -7.00 -6.18
N HIS A 41 1.29 -6.61 -5.04
CA HIS A 41 2.14 -7.50 -4.26
C HIS A 41 1.40 -8.76 -3.80
N TYR A 42 0.18 -8.63 -3.30
CA TYR A 42 -0.65 -9.77 -2.92
C TYR A 42 -1.09 -10.61 -4.13
N ALA A 43 -1.37 -10.00 -5.28
CA ALA A 43 -1.64 -10.74 -6.51
C ALA A 43 -0.43 -11.62 -6.90
N GLU A 44 0.79 -11.08 -6.83
CA GLU A 44 2.03 -11.83 -7.07
C GLU A 44 2.24 -12.96 -6.06
N GLN A 45 1.96 -12.72 -4.77
CA GLN A 45 2.02 -13.77 -3.75
C GLN A 45 1.03 -14.90 -4.02
N LEU A 46 -0.21 -14.57 -4.40
CA LEU A 46 -1.22 -15.56 -4.76
C LEU A 46 -0.85 -16.36 -6.01
N ALA A 47 -0.15 -15.76 -6.96
CA ALA A 47 0.35 -16.48 -8.15
C ALA A 47 1.48 -17.46 -7.83
N ARG A 48 2.30 -17.17 -6.81
CA ARG A 48 3.42 -18.03 -6.37
C ARG A 48 3.00 -19.14 -5.42
N LEU A 49 1.90 -18.96 -4.68
CA LEU A 49 1.39 -19.97 -3.77
C LEU A 49 0.68 -21.09 -4.55
N PRO A 50 0.87 -22.37 -4.15
CA PRO A 50 0.18 -23.48 -4.78
C PRO A 50 -1.34 -23.29 -4.76
N ALA A 51 -2.02 -23.75 -5.80
CA ALA A 51 -3.46 -23.54 -6.01
C ALA A 51 -4.35 -24.21 -4.94
N GLY A 52 -3.78 -25.12 -4.13
CA GLY A 52 -4.47 -25.73 -3.00
C GLY A 52 -4.96 -24.69 -1.97
N GLU A 53 -6.03 -25.04 -1.26
CA GLU A 53 -6.66 -24.18 -0.25
C GLU A 53 -5.86 -24.06 1.05
N SER A 54 -4.67 -23.48 0.99
CA SER A 54 -3.92 -23.17 2.20
C SER A 54 -4.56 -22.02 2.98
N LYS A 55 -4.49 -22.09 4.31
CA LYS A 55 -4.91 -21.00 5.23
C LYS A 55 -4.19 -19.68 4.91
N LEU A 56 -2.97 -19.74 4.37
CA LEU A 56 -2.20 -18.56 3.96
C LEU A 56 -2.79 -17.92 2.69
N ARG A 57 -3.07 -18.72 1.66
CA ARG A 57 -3.68 -18.25 0.41
C ARG A 57 -5.02 -17.54 0.67
N LYS A 58 -5.88 -18.13 1.50
CA LYS A 58 -7.17 -17.53 1.90
C LYS A 58 -6.99 -16.19 2.61
N ARG A 59 -6.02 -16.09 3.52
CA ARG A 59 -5.73 -14.82 4.23
C ARG A 59 -5.22 -13.73 3.29
N ILE A 60 -4.28 -14.05 2.40
CA ILE A 60 -3.76 -13.08 1.42
C ILE A 60 -4.87 -12.62 0.48
N ALA A 61 -5.71 -13.54 -0.01
CA ALA A 61 -6.84 -13.19 -0.87
C ALA A 61 -7.84 -12.26 -0.17
N ARG A 62 -8.12 -12.50 1.11
CA ARG A 62 -8.97 -11.62 1.91
C ARG A 62 -8.35 -10.23 2.08
N PHE A 63 -7.09 -10.15 2.54
CA PHE A 63 -6.40 -8.86 2.72
C PHE A 63 -6.31 -8.08 1.42
N ARG A 64 -6.02 -8.74 0.29
CA ARG A 64 -6.06 -8.11 -1.03
C ARG A 64 -7.41 -7.48 -1.36
N ALA A 65 -8.52 -8.15 -1.04
CA ALA A 65 -9.84 -7.60 -1.25
C ALA A 65 -10.12 -6.38 -0.35
N GLU A 66 -9.61 -6.40 0.89
CA GLU A 66 -9.68 -5.27 1.82
C GLU A 66 -8.91 -4.06 1.27
N GLU A 67 -7.68 -4.24 0.74
CA GLU A 67 -6.90 -3.13 0.18
C GLU A 67 -7.55 -2.51 -1.07
N ILE A 68 -8.16 -3.33 -1.93
CA ILE A 68 -8.94 -2.82 -3.07
C ILE A 68 -10.10 -1.95 -2.57
N ALA A 69 -10.79 -2.36 -1.51
CA ALA A 69 -11.88 -1.59 -0.92
C ALA A 69 -11.39 -0.30 -0.25
N HIS A 70 -10.24 -0.33 0.44
CA HIS A 70 -9.59 0.85 1.00
C HIS A 70 -9.24 1.87 -0.09
N GLY A 71 -8.61 1.43 -1.18
CA GLY A 71 -8.28 2.27 -2.32
C GLY A 71 -9.52 2.90 -2.96
N LYS A 72 -10.59 2.12 -3.14
CA LYS A 72 -11.88 2.64 -3.64
C LYS A 72 -12.45 3.70 -2.69
N THR A 73 -12.45 3.44 -1.39
CA THR A 73 -12.95 4.39 -0.38
C THR A 73 -12.16 5.70 -0.45
N ALA A 74 -10.84 5.63 -0.57
CA ALA A 74 -10.00 6.83 -0.71
C ALA A 74 -10.30 7.62 -2.00
N LEU A 75 -10.56 6.93 -3.13
CA LEU A 75 -11.02 7.57 -4.37
C LEU A 75 -12.39 8.25 -4.18
N ASP A 76 -13.36 7.56 -3.58
CA ASP A 76 -14.69 8.11 -3.29
C ASP A 76 -14.61 9.34 -2.36
N HIS A 77 -13.61 9.35 -1.47
CA HIS A 77 -13.27 10.49 -0.60
C HIS A 77 -12.37 11.52 -1.30
N GLY A 78 -12.27 11.54 -2.62
CA GLY A 78 -11.66 12.62 -3.39
C GLY A 78 -10.13 12.63 -3.40
N ALA A 79 -9.48 11.46 -3.28
CA ALA A 79 -8.02 11.34 -3.43
C ALA A 79 -7.47 12.08 -4.67
N GLU A 80 -8.15 11.97 -5.81
CA GLU A 80 -7.73 12.58 -7.07
C GLU A 80 -7.77 14.11 -7.08
N ALA A 81 -8.50 14.72 -6.13
CA ALA A 81 -8.53 16.17 -5.94
C ALA A 81 -7.32 16.70 -5.15
N ALA A 82 -6.42 15.84 -4.67
CA ALA A 82 -5.21 16.27 -4.00
C ALA A 82 -4.32 17.11 -4.94
N PRO A 83 -3.81 18.28 -4.49
CA PRO A 83 -2.84 19.04 -5.27
C PRO A 83 -1.62 18.19 -5.63
N GLY A 84 -1.33 18.07 -6.93
CA GLY A 84 -0.22 17.25 -7.41
C GLY A 84 -0.44 15.73 -7.26
N TYR A 85 -1.69 15.25 -7.19
CA TYR A 85 -2.06 13.83 -7.04
C TYR A 85 -1.15 12.87 -7.81
N GLY A 86 -0.99 13.08 -9.13
CA GLY A 86 -0.16 12.19 -9.95
C GLY A 86 1.29 12.08 -9.49
N VAL A 87 1.92 13.20 -9.10
CA VAL A 87 3.30 13.21 -8.59
C VAL A 87 3.38 12.57 -7.22
N LEU A 88 2.46 12.90 -6.32
CA LEU A 88 2.39 12.34 -4.98
C LEU A 88 2.21 10.82 -5.02
N SER A 89 1.24 10.33 -5.79
CA SER A 89 0.96 8.92 -5.95
C SER A 89 2.12 8.16 -6.63
N ALA A 90 2.78 8.78 -7.62
CA ALA A 90 3.96 8.18 -8.24
C ALA A 90 5.12 8.03 -7.24
N ALA A 91 5.41 9.07 -6.47
CA ALA A 91 6.49 9.08 -5.48
C ALA A 91 6.23 8.05 -4.36
N ILE A 92 5.04 8.07 -3.77
CA ILE A 92 4.63 7.12 -2.71
C ILE A 92 4.64 5.69 -3.25
N GLY A 93 4.08 5.48 -4.44
CA GLY A 93 4.07 4.16 -5.07
C GLY A 93 5.48 3.63 -5.36
N ALA A 94 6.43 4.50 -5.74
CA ALA A 94 7.83 4.12 -5.91
C ALA A 94 8.50 3.76 -4.58
N ALA A 95 8.27 4.56 -3.53
CA ALA A 95 8.79 4.30 -2.19
C ALA A 95 8.26 2.96 -1.62
N SER A 96 6.96 2.69 -1.74
CA SER A 96 6.37 1.43 -1.27
C SER A 96 6.91 0.22 -2.03
N ARG A 97 7.09 0.33 -3.36
CA ARG A 97 7.74 -0.73 -4.16
C ARG A 97 9.16 -1.01 -3.69
N LEU A 98 9.93 0.04 -3.40
CA LEU A 98 11.30 -0.08 -2.90
C LEU A 98 11.32 -0.75 -1.53
N ALA A 99 10.44 -0.35 -0.61
CA ALA A 99 10.34 -0.94 0.72
C ALA A 99 10.03 -2.45 0.65
N ILE A 100 9.10 -2.86 -0.22
CA ILE A 100 8.80 -4.28 -0.47
C ILE A 100 10.03 -4.99 -1.04
N ALA A 101 10.68 -4.43 -2.07
CA ALA A 101 11.84 -5.04 -2.71
C ALA A 101 12.99 -5.28 -1.71
N LEU A 102 13.32 -4.30 -0.88
CA LEU A 102 14.34 -4.43 0.16
C LEU A 102 13.96 -5.47 1.21
N SER A 103 12.70 -5.47 1.64
CA SER A 103 12.15 -6.40 2.63
C SER A 103 12.11 -7.86 2.17
N THR A 104 12.07 -8.10 0.86
CA THR A 104 12.13 -9.47 0.32
C THR A 104 13.55 -9.99 0.15
N ARG A 105 14.58 -9.13 0.30
CA ARG A 105 15.99 -9.47 0.13
C ARG A 105 16.76 -9.61 1.44
N ILE A 106 16.30 -8.95 2.51
CA ILE A 106 16.94 -8.84 3.82
C ILE A 106 15.97 -9.36 4.88
#